data_AF-A0A420XEY4-F1
#
_entry.id   AF-A0A420XEY4-F1
#
_cell.length_a   1.000
_cell.length_b   1.000
_cell.length_c   1.000
_cell.angle_alpha   90.00
_cell.angle_beta   90.00
_cell.angle_gamma   90.00
#
_symmetry.space_group_name_H-M   'P 1'
#
loop_
_entity.id
_entity.type
_entity.pdbx_description
1 polymer ?
#
loop_
_entity_poly.entity_id
_entity_poly.type
_entity_poly.pdbx_seq_one_letter_code
_entity_poly.pdbx_strand_id
1 'polypeptide(L)'
;MIDTSEYISLYDLLMWASQQNDNDLLDGNQDLLNIIQEQQTEIPTYTFYNGIKPRIKKNHITLTACLNMIKREHGFYEDIPF
;
A
#
# COMPACT_ATOMS: atom_id res chain seq x y z
N MET A 1 -7.79 18.46 14.21
CA MET A 1 -6.69 17.80 13.49
C MET A 1 -7.17 16.41 13.13
N ILE A 2 -6.95 15.92 11.91
CA ILE A 2 -7.18 14.50 11.63
C ILE A 2 -5.99 13.76 12.23
N ASP A 3 -6.26 12.79 13.09
CA ASP A 3 -5.22 11.92 13.61
C ASP A 3 -4.83 10.92 12.52
N THR A 4 -3.64 11.11 11.95
CA THR A 4 -3.09 10.23 10.92
C THR A 4 -2.19 9.15 11.51
N SER A 5 -1.99 9.10 12.83
CA SER A 5 -1.08 8.14 13.48
C SER A 5 -1.52 6.67 13.31
N GLU A 6 -2.80 6.45 13.02
CA GLU A 6 -3.36 5.13 12.74
C GLU A 6 -3.18 4.68 11.28
N TYR A 7 -2.62 5.52 10.41
CA TYR A 7 -2.45 5.22 8.99
C TYR A 7 -0.98 5.20 8.60
N ILE A 8 -0.62 4.27 7.72
CA ILE A 8 0.69 4.23 7.06
C ILE A 8 0.51 4.48 5.57
N SER A 9 1.44 5.22 4.97
CA SER A 9 1.51 5.36 3.51
C SER A 9 1.80 4.00 2.88
N LEU A 10 1.16 3.71 1.74
CA LEU A 10 1.47 2.50 0.97
C LEU A 10 2.96 2.46 0.57
N TYR A 11 3.54 3.62 0.22
CA TYR A 11 4.96 3.73 -0.10
C TYR A 11 5.84 3.37 1.10
N ASP A 12 5.56 3.92 2.28
CA ASP A 12 6.37 3.66 3.49
C ASP A 12 6.26 2.20 3.91
N LEU A 13 5.08 1.59 3.77
CA LEU A 13 4.87 0.17 4.04
C LEU A 13 5.71 -0.71 3.10
N LEU A 14 5.72 -0.40 1.80
CA LEU A 14 6.50 -1.14 0.79
C LEU A 14 8.00 -0.98 1.02
N MET A 15 8.46 0.24 1.33
CA MET A 15 9.87 0.51 1.63
C MET A 15 10.33 -0.20 2.90
N TRP A 16 9.49 -0.26 3.93
CA TRP A 16 9.78 -1.03 5.13
C TRP A 16 9.88 -2.53 4.83
N ALA A 17 8.98 -3.07 3.99
CA ALA A 17 8.97 -4.48 3.63
C ALA A 17 10.17 -4.86 2.74
N SER A 18 10.57 -3.99 1.81
CA SER A 18 11.73 -4.25 0.93
C SER A 18 13.03 -4.27 1.72
N GLN A 19 13.17 -3.46 2.78
CA GLN A 19 14.35 -3.46 3.65
C GLN A 19 14.58 -4.82 4.35
N GLN A 20 13.54 -5.66 4.50
CA GLN A 20 13.67 -7.01 5.03
C GLN A 20 14.16 -8.02 3.98
N ASN A 21 14.11 -7.65 2.70
CA ASN A 21 14.38 -8.49 1.54
C ASN A 21 15.50 -7.87 0.66
N ASP A 22 16.63 -7.52 1.27
CA ASP A 22 17.79 -6.94 0.56
C ASP A 22 17.50 -5.68 -0.28
N ASN A 23 16.44 -4.94 0.07
CA ASN A 23 15.89 -3.79 -0.65
C ASN A 23 15.23 -4.14 -2.00
N ASP A 24 14.87 -5.42 -2.21
CA ASP A 24 14.04 -5.83 -3.34
C ASP A 24 12.56 -5.52 -3.04
N LEU A 25 12.00 -4.62 -3.86
CA LEU A 25 10.62 -4.17 -3.74
C LEU A 25 9.61 -5.22 -4.19
N LEU A 26 9.96 -6.09 -5.13
CA LEU A 26 9.09 -7.18 -5.58
C LEU A 26 8.99 -8.26 -4.51
N ASP A 27 10.11 -8.62 -3.89
CA ASP A 27 10.13 -9.58 -2.79
C ASP A 27 9.40 -9.02 -1.55
N GLY A 28 9.66 -7.76 -1.19
CA GLY A 28 8.92 -7.08 -0.12
C GLY A 28 7.41 -6.99 -0.39
N ASN A 29 7.00 -6.73 -1.63
CA ASN A 29 5.58 -6.75 -2.03
C ASN A 29 4.99 -8.17 -1.93
N GLN A 30 5.74 -9.19 -2.36
CA GLN A 30 5.30 -10.58 -2.29
C GLN A 30 5.11 -11.05 -0.85
N ASP A 31 5.99 -10.65 0.07
CA ASP A 31 5.86 -10.96 1.50
C ASP A 31 4.60 -10.34 2.10
N LEU A 32 4.30 -9.08 1.78
CA LEU A 32 3.05 -8.43 2.22
C LEU A 32 1.83 -9.18 1.70
N LEU A 33 1.83 -9.62 0.44
CA LEU A 33 0.75 -10.43 -0.13
C LEU A 33 0.59 -11.76 0.62
N ASN A 34 1.70 -12.43 0.96
CA ASN A 34 1.67 -13.70 1.69
C ASN A 34 1.06 -13.52 3.09
N ILE A 35 1.52 -12.51 3.84
CA ILE A 35 1.01 -12.21 5.19
C ILE A 35 -0.51 -11.95 5.17
N ILE A 36 -0.98 -11.15 4.21
CA ILE A 36 -2.41 -10.83 4.08
C ILE A 36 -3.24 -12.09 3.78
N GLN A 37 -2.73 -12.97 2.91
CA GLN A 37 -3.38 -14.23 2.57
C GLN A 37 -3.43 -15.21 3.74
N GLU A 38 -2.31 -15.36 4.46
CA GLU A 38 -2.21 -16.23 5.64
C GLU A 38 -3.17 -15.81 6.75
N GLN A 39 -3.30 -14.50 6.98
CA GLN A 39 -4.20 -13.94 7.99
C GLN A 39 -5.66 -13.87 7.51
N GLN A 40 -5.96 -14.25 6.26
CA GLN A 40 -7.29 -14.18 5.65
C GLN A 40 -7.99 -12.83 5.88
N THR A 41 -7.21 -11.75 5.91
CA THR A 41 -7.68 -10.42 6.33
C THR A 41 -7.83 -9.49 5.14
N GLU A 42 -8.94 -8.77 5.05
CA GLU A 42 -9.12 -7.72 4.05
C GLU A 42 -8.69 -6.38 4.64
N ILE A 43 -7.58 -5.83 4.14
CA ILE A 43 -7.05 -4.55 4.61
C ILE A 43 -7.61 -3.42 3.71
N PRO A 44 -8.43 -2.51 4.25
CA PRO A 44 -8.97 -1.39 3.49
C PRO A 44 -7.89 -0.33 3.21
N THR A 45 -7.97 0.31 2.06
CA THR A 45 -7.12 1.48 1.76
C THR A 45 -7.93 2.77 1.86
N TYR A 46 -7.23 3.89 2.05
CA TYR A 46 -7.83 5.20 2.20
C TYR A 46 -7.04 6.23 1.41
N THR A 47 -7.75 7.22 0.86
CA THR A 47 -7.13 8.37 0.21
C THR A 47 -7.18 9.57 1.15
N PHE A 48 -6.04 10.22 1.33
CA PHE A 48 -5.93 11.47 2.06
C PHE A 48 -6.09 12.67 1.11
N TYR A 49 -7.00 13.58 1.41
CA TYR A 49 -7.20 14.81 0.65
C TYR A 49 -6.75 16.01 1.47
N ASN A 50 -5.66 16.64 1.04
CA ASN A 50 -5.15 17.87 1.64
C ASN A 50 -5.81 19.10 0.99
N GLY A 51 -7.10 19.31 1.29
CA GLY A 51 -7.86 20.49 0.85
C GLY A 51 -8.02 21.52 1.97
N ILE A 52 -8.81 22.58 1.71
CA ILE A 52 -9.19 23.60 2.71
C ILE A 52 -9.66 22.97 4.03
N LYS A 53 -10.37 21.83 3.91
CA LYS A 53 -10.66 20.92 5.02
C LYS A 53 -10.04 19.56 4.71
N PRO A 54 -8.96 19.15 5.40
CA PRO A 54 -8.40 17.82 5.27
C PRO A 54 -9.46 16.75 5.53
N ARG A 55 -9.40 15.65 4.79
CA ARG A 55 -10.28 14.49 4.99
C ARG A 55 -9.62 13.20 4.52
N ILE A 56 -10.02 12.09 5.15
CA ILE A 56 -9.68 10.73 4.75
C ILE A 56 -10.94 10.10 4.18
N LYS A 57 -10.84 9.42 3.04
CA LYS A 57 -11.95 8.68 2.42
C LYS A 57 -11.53 7.24 2.20
N LYS A 58 -12.39 6.29 2.61
CA LYS A 58 -12.19 4.86 2.30
C LYS A 58 -12.27 4.65 0.79
N ASN A 59 -11.33 3.89 0.26
CA ASN A 59 -11.29 3.52 -1.15
C ASN A 59 -12.10 2.23 -1.40
N HIS A 60 -12.42 2.01 -2.68
CA HIS A 60 -13.06 0.79 -3.16
C HIS A 60 -12.04 -0.34 -3.39
N ILE A 61 -10.75 0.01 -3.47
CA ILE A 61 -9.64 -0.88 -3.76
C ILE A 61 -9.01 -1.32 -2.45
N THR A 62 -8.77 -2.62 -2.30
CA THR A 62 -8.13 -3.22 -1.13
C THR A 62 -6.62 -3.14 -1.24
N LEU A 63 -5.91 -3.32 -0.11
CA LEU A 63 -4.44 -3.36 -0.12
C LEU A 63 -3.94 -4.46 -1.05
N THR A 64 -4.54 -5.65 -1.01
CA THR A 64 -4.22 -6.78 -1.91
C THR A 64 -4.34 -6.40 -3.37
N ALA A 65 -5.37 -5.64 -3.75
CA ALA A 65 -5.53 -5.18 -5.12
C ALA A 65 -4.43 -4.17 -5.51
N CYS A 66 -4.11 -3.22 -4.62
CA CYS A 66 -2.99 -2.28 -4.83
C CYS A 66 -1.66 -3.01 -5.01
N LEU A 67 -1.32 -3.96 -4.13
CA LEU A 67 -0.09 -4.75 -4.17
C LEU A 67 0.03 -5.58 -5.46
N ASN A 68 -1.08 -6.19 -5.90
CA ASN A 68 -1.13 -6.90 -7.18
C ASN A 68 -0.96 -5.97 -8.38
N MET A 69 -1.51 -4.75 -8.33
CA MET A 69 -1.28 -3.73 -9.37
C MET A 69 0.19 -3.35 -9.42
N ILE A 70 0.82 -3.04 -8.28
CA ILE A 70 2.26 -2.75 -8.19
C ILE A 70 3.10 -3.91 -8.75
N LYS A 71 2.81 -5.16 -8.36
CA LYS A 71 3.52 -6.33 -8.87
C LYS A 71 3.40 -6.46 -10.39
N ARG A 72 2.23 -6.11 -10.96
CA ARG A 72 1.95 -6.19 -12.40
C ARG A 72 2.60 -5.04 -13.17
N GLU A 73 2.63 -3.86 -12.57
CA GLU A 73 3.19 -2.61 -13.11
C GLU A 73 4.71 -2.55 -12.98
N HIS A 74 5.36 -3.24 -12.04
CA HIS A 74 6.84 -3.26 -11.97
C HIS A 74 7.52 -4.13 -13.05
N GLY A 75 6.78 -4.54 -14.09
CA GLY A 75 7.34 -4.84 -15.42
C GLY A 75 7.44 -3.62 -16.35
N PHE A 76 6.75 -2.52 -16.04
CA PHE A 76 6.63 -1.25 -16.76
C PHE A 76 6.33 -0.08 -15.79
N TYR A 77 7.37 0.60 -15.31
CA TYR A 77 7.41 1.57 -14.20
C TYR A 77 6.57 2.87 -14.32
N GLU A 78 5.65 3.05 -15.27
CA GLU A 78 5.13 4.40 -15.58
C GLU A 78 3.78 4.78 -14.97
N ASP A 79 2.93 3.86 -14.48
CA ASP A 79 1.51 4.20 -14.24
C ASP A 79 0.90 3.81 -12.87
N ILE A 80 1.70 3.64 -11.81
CA ILE A 80 1.12 3.37 -10.47
C ILE A 80 0.57 4.68 -9.87
N PRO A 81 -0.76 4.83 -9.71
CA PRO A 81 -1.34 6.04 -9.14
C PRO A 81 -1.17 6.04 -7.62
N PHE A 82 -0.69 7.16 -7.08
CA PHE A 82 -0.59 7.48 -5.66
C PHE A 82 -1.86 8.12 -5.10
#